data_AF-A0A7C6H522-F1
#
_entry.id   AF-A0A7C6H522-F1
#
_cell.length_a   1.000
_cell.length_b   1.000
_cell.length_c   1.000
_cell.angle_alpha   90.00
_cell.angle_beta   90.00
_cell.angle_gamma   90.00
#
_symmetry.space_group_name_H-M   'P 1'
#
loop_
_entity.id
_entity.type
_entity.pdbx_description
1 polymer ?
#
loop_
_entity_poly.entity_id
_entity_poly.type
_entity_poly.pdbx_seq_one_letter_code
_entity_poly.pdbx_strand_id
1 'polypeptide(L)'
;MEDERPPMPGGLTRSEFEGLREDLQRLLSAHPAAKVTIVLTDEEGKKTDDVSKAKRYGLMIQEGNVLLHEEFGDVDWIVDEEV
;
A
#
# COMPACT_ATOMS: atom_id res chain seq x y z
N MET A 1 13.36 24.24 3.59
CA MET A 1 12.55 24.01 2.37
C MET A 1 11.45 23.09 2.83
N GLU A 2 10.24 23.64 2.96
CA GLU A 2 9.06 22.85 3.30
C GLU A 2 8.72 21.99 2.09
N ASP A 3 8.51 20.71 2.34
CA ASP A 3 8.19 19.71 1.33
C ASP A 3 6.74 19.96 0.87
N GLU A 4 6.57 20.57 -0.32
CA GLU A 4 5.27 20.97 -0.89
C GLU A 4 4.42 19.77 -1.37
N ARG A 5 4.85 18.53 -1.11
CA ARG A 5 4.07 17.35 -1.47
C ARG A 5 2.88 17.22 -0.51
N PRO A 6 1.64 17.03 -1.02
CA PRO A 6 0.50 16.77 -0.15
C PRO A 6 0.84 15.57 0.75
N PRO A 7 0.49 15.62 2.05
CA PRO A 7 0.71 14.48 2.94
C PRO A 7 0.01 13.28 2.31
N MET A 8 0.74 12.19 2.10
CA MET A 8 0.12 10.97 1.58
C MET A 8 -1.01 10.58 2.55
N PRO A 9 -2.25 10.39 2.07
CA PRO A 9 -3.36 10.05 2.94
C PRO A 9 -2.99 8.80 3.75
N GLY A 10 -3.05 8.92 5.07
CA GLY A 10 -2.83 7.81 5.97
C GLY A 10 -3.98 6.82 5.85
N GLY A 11 -3.68 5.57 5.53
CA GLY A 11 -4.70 4.53 5.34
C GLY A 11 -4.11 3.13 5.23
N LEU A 12 -3.63 2.63 6.37
CA LEU A 12 -3.38 1.25 6.79
C LEU A 12 -2.95 1.43 8.24
N THR A 13 -3.66 0.86 9.21
CA THR A 13 -3.64 1.34 10.60
C THR A 13 -2.21 1.66 11.07
N ARG A 14 -1.99 2.87 11.61
CA ARG A 14 -0.65 3.47 11.79
C ARG A 14 0.36 2.56 12.53
N SER A 15 -0.15 1.64 13.35
CA SER A 15 0.61 0.60 14.07
C SER A 15 0.99 -0.63 13.21
N GLU A 16 0.14 -1.09 12.29
CA GLU A 16 0.50 -2.12 11.30
C GLU A 16 1.46 -1.54 10.25
N PHE A 17 1.32 -0.25 9.96
CA PHE A 17 2.15 0.47 9.00
C PHE A 17 3.61 0.62 9.44
N GLU A 18 3.90 0.75 10.74
CA GLU A 18 5.29 0.81 11.24
C GLU A 18 5.99 -0.54 11.09
N GLY A 19 5.31 -1.65 11.39
CA GLY A 19 5.82 -3.00 11.14
C GLY A 19 6.04 -3.26 9.65
N LEU A 20 5.03 -2.93 8.83
CA LEU A 20 5.10 -3.07 7.38
C LEU A 20 6.24 -2.23 6.77
N ARG A 21 6.45 -0.99 7.25
CA ARG A 21 7.54 -0.14 6.78
C ARG A 21 8.91 -0.76 7.07
N GLU A 22 9.13 -1.27 8.27
CA GLU A 22 10.39 -1.92 8.62
C GLU A 22 10.62 -3.19 7.79
N ASP A 23 9.57 -3.98 7.58
CA ASP A 23 9.62 -5.21 6.79
C ASP A 23 9.90 -4.91 5.32
N LEU A 24 9.22 -3.91 4.74
CA LEU A 24 9.50 -3.42 3.40
C LEU A 24 10.92 -2.90 3.27
N GLN A 25 11.41 -2.14 4.25
CA GLN A 25 12.77 -1.61 4.22
C GLN A 25 13.81 -2.73 4.26
N ARG A 26 13.63 -3.74 5.12
CA ARG A 26 14.52 -4.91 5.17
C ARG A 26 14.46 -5.71 3.87
N LEU A 27 13.25 -5.95 3.35
CA LEU A 27 13.05 -6.73 2.13
C LEU A 27 13.69 -6.05 0.92
N LEU A 28 13.44 -4.75 0.71
CA LEU A 28 14.02 -3.99 -0.40
C LEU A 28 15.54 -3.79 -0.25
N SER A 29 16.06 -3.80 0.98
CA SER A 29 17.52 -3.81 1.20
C SER A 29 18.15 -5.14 0.81
N ALA A 30 17.47 -6.27 1.06
CA ALA A 30 17.93 -7.61 0.69
C ALA A 30 17.72 -7.92 -0.81
N HIS A 31 16.68 -7.35 -1.41
CA HIS A 31 16.25 -7.57 -2.79
C HIS A 31 16.13 -6.22 -3.53
N PRO A 32 17.26 -5.59 -3.90
CA PRO A 32 17.25 -4.27 -4.52
C PRO A 32 16.62 -4.25 -5.91
N ALA A 33 16.45 -5.40 -6.57
CA ALA A 33 15.78 -5.52 -7.86
C ALA A 33 14.30 -5.92 -7.73
N ALA A 34 13.78 -6.03 -6.51
CA ALA A 34 12.38 -6.34 -6.27
C ALA A 34 11.46 -5.25 -6.82
N LYS A 35 10.33 -5.69 -7.41
CA LYS A 35 9.24 -4.86 -7.88
C LYS A 35 8.09 -4.95 -6.91
N VAL A 36 7.63 -3.80 -6.45
CA VAL A 36 6.43 -3.67 -5.61
C VAL A 36 5.24 -3.37 -6.52
N THR A 37 4.15 -4.12 -6.36
CA THR A 37 2.89 -3.92 -7.07
C THR A 37 1.77 -3.81 -6.05
N ILE A 38 0.99 -2.74 -6.13
CA ILE A 38 -0.21 -2.55 -5.33
C ILE A 38 -1.40 -2.52 -6.28
N VAL A 39 -2.44 -3.28 -5.96
CA VAL A 39 -3.70 -3.33 -6.71
C VAL A 39 -4.81 -2.94 -5.75
N LEU A 40 -5.64 -1.97 -6.15
CA LEU A 40 -6.84 -1.60 -5.43
C LEU A 40 -8.06 -2.19 -6.15
N THR A 41 -9.03 -2.67 -5.37
CA THR A 41 -10.31 -3.16 -5.89
C THR A 41 -11.49 -2.54 -5.16
N ASP A 42 -12.57 -2.32 -5.89
CA ASP A 42 -13.86 -1.85 -5.36
C ASP A 42 -14.65 -2.97 -4.65
N GLU A 43 -15.87 -2.65 -4.19
CA GLU A 43 -16.79 -3.60 -3.54
C GLU A 43 -17.18 -4.79 -4.42
N GLU A 44 -17.14 -4.62 -5.74
CA GLU A 44 -17.45 -5.68 -6.71
C GLU A 44 -16.20 -6.50 -7.08
N GLY A 45 -15.03 -6.18 -6.50
CA GLY A 45 -13.76 -6.83 -6.79
C GLY A 45 -13.12 -6.40 -8.12
N LYS A 46 -13.60 -5.32 -8.73
CA LYS A 46 -13.00 -4.77 -9.96
C LYS A 46 -11.83 -3.89 -9.59
N LYS A 47 -10.76 -3.93 -10.41
CA LYS A 47 -9.62 -3.03 -10.25
C LYS A 47 -10.08 -1.59 -10.43
N THR A 48 -9.67 -0.73 -9.50
CA THR A 48 -9.99 0.69 -9.52
C THR A 48 -8.71 1.50 -9.30
N ASP A 49 -8.59 2.61 -10.00
CA ASP A 49 -7.62 3.68 -9.75
C ASP A 49 -8.24 4.81 -8.91
N ASP A 50 -9.56 4.84 -8.78
CA ASP A 50 -10.30 5.72 -7.88
C ASP A 50 -10.17 5.21 -6.44
N VAL A 51 -9.32 5.91 -5.68
CA VAL A 51 -9.00 5.63 -4.27
C VAL A 51 -10.27 5.67 -3.40
N SER A 52 -11.20 6.59 -3.68
CA SER A 52 -12.44 6.73 -2.89
C SER A 52 -13.38 5.53 -3.01
N LYS A 53 -13.25 4.76 -4.09
CA LYS A 53 -14.02 3.54 -4.34
C LYS A 53 -13.29 2.27 -3.90
N ALA A 54 -11.99 2.36 -3.62
CA ALA A 54 -11.20 1.21 -3.20
C ALA A 54 -11.68 0.71 -1.83
N LYS A 55 -11.95 -0.58 -1.73
CA LYS A 55 -12.32 -1.26 -0.49
C LYS A 55 -11.35 -2.34 -0.07
N ARG A 56 -10.58 -2.88 -1.01
CA ARG A 56 -9.57 -3.88 -0.74
C ARG A 56 -8.32 -3.56 -1.53
N TYR A 57 -7.19 -4.01 -1.01
CA TYR A 57 -5.91 -3.93 -1.68
C TYR A 57 -5.21 -5.28 -1.70
N GLY A 58 -4.34 -5.46 -2.69
CA GLY A 58 -3.34 -6.51 -2.73
C GLY A 58 -1.97 -5.88 -2.94
N LEU A 59 -1.02 -6.23 -2.08
CA LEU A 59 0.39 -5.87 -2.16
C LEU A 59 1.17 -7.13 -2.56
N MET A 60 1.94 -7.03 -3.63
CA MET A 60 2.86 -8.09 -4.07
C MET A 60 4.25 -7.51 -4.23
N ILE A 61 5.26 -8.26 -3.78
CA ILE A 61 6.66 -7.93 -3.98
C ILE A 61 7.36 -9.12 -4.63
N GLN A 62 8.01 -8.88 -5.76
CA GLN A 62 8.59 -9.93 -6.58
C GLN A 62 9.96 -9.54 -7.13
N GLU A 63 10.91 -10.47 -7.18
CA GLU A 63 12.21 -10.29 -7.83
C GLU A 63 12.36 -11.32 -8.95
N GLY A 64 12.38 -10.85 -10.20
CA GLY A 64 12.27 -11.73 -11.37
C GLY A 64 10.93 -12.48 -11.38
N ASN A 65 10.98 -13.81 -11.26
CA ASN A 65 9.80 -14.68 -11.21
C ASN A 65 9.52 -15.22 -9.79
N VAL A 66 10.20 -14.69 -8.76
CA VAL A 66 10.05 -15.14 -7.38
C VAL A 66 9.15 -14.17 -6.64
N LEU A 67 8.06 -14.67 -6.06
CA LEU A 67 7.22 -13.92 -5.12
C LEU A 67 7.91 -13.89 -3.75
N LEU A 68 8.29 -12.70 -3.30
CA LEU A 68 8.97 -12.47 -2.03
C LEU A 68 7.97 -12.17 -0.91
N HIS A 69 6.88 -11.47 -1.22
CA HIS A 69 5.86 -11.11 -0.26
C HIS A 69 4.51 -10.90 -0.95
N GLU A 70 3.43 -11.29 -0.28
CA GLU A 70 2.06 -11.06 -0.71
C GLU A 70 1.19 -10.76 0.51
N GLU A 71 0.40 -9.72 0.41
CA GLU A 71 -0.54 -9.28 1.43
C GLU A 71 -1.85 -8.84 0.78
N PHE A 72 -2.97 -9.15 1.42
CA PHE A 72 -4.28 -8.65 1.05
C PHE A 72 -4.96 -8.08 2.29
N GLY A 73 -5.59 -6.92 2.14
CA GLY A 73 -6.29 -6.30 3.23
C GLY A 73 -7.47 -5.48 2.75
N ASP A 74 -8.26 -5.03 3.72
CA ASP A 74 -9.29 -4.05 3.49
C ASP A 74 -8.67 -2.65 3.51
N VAL A 75 -9.24 -1.77 2.71
CA VAL A 75 -8.80 -0.39 2.58
C VAL A 75 -9.64 0.45 3.54
N ASP A 76 -8.99 0.94 4.59
CA ASP A 76 -9.58 1.83 5.57
C ASP A 76 -8.96 3.21 5.40
N TRP A 77 -9.44 3.96 4.39
CA TRP A 77 -9.10 5.37 4.27
C TRP A 77 -9.85 6.11 5.38
N ILE A 78 -9.12 6.73 6.30
CA ILE A 78 -9.73 7.77 7.12
C ILE A 78 -10.05 8.92 6.17
N VAL A 79 -11.30 8.99 5.73
CA VAL A 79 -11.82 10.17 5.06
C VAL A 79 -11.95 11.20 6.18
N ASP A 80 -10.96 12.10 6.30
CA ASP A 80 -11.17 13.34 7.03
C ASP A 80 -12.30 14.07 6.27
N GLU A 81 -13.54 13.88 6.71
CA GLU A 81 -14.62 14.79 6.36
C GLU A 81 -14.23 16.16 6.94
N GLU A 82 -13.88 17.09 6.05
CA GLU A 82 -13.62 18.48 6.39
C GLU A 82 -14.76 19.02 7.27
N VAL A 83 -14.41 19.50 8.46
CA VAL A 83 -15.30 20.20 9.41
C VAL A 83 -15.48 21.65 9.02
#